data_AF-A0A661H4V3-F1
#
_entry.id   AF-A0A661H4V3-F1
#
_cell.length_a   1.000
_cell.length_b   1.000
_cell.length_c   1.000
_cell.angle_alpha   90.00
_cell.angle_beta   90.00
_cell.angle_gamma   90.00
#
_symmetry.space_group_name_H-M   'P 1'
#
loop_
_entity.id
_entity.type
_entity.pdbx_description
1 polymer ?
#
loop_
_entity_poly.entity_id
_entity_poly.type
_entity_poly.pdbx_seq_one_letter_code
_entity_poly.pdbx_strand_id
1 'polypeptide(L)' 'DRAIKQLPDMFRDTDTVEYRARQITEKLALSLQASILVQNGNALISDSFIQARLGDGSGHVYGILPTGIDCKAIIERSNL' A
#
# COMPACT_ATOMS: atom_id res chain seq x y z
N ASP A 1 0.55 -10.35 4.94
CA ASP A 1 0.76 -9.43 3.80
C ASP A 1 1.95 -9.90 2.95
N ARG A 2 1.81 -9.91 1.61
CA ARG A 2 2.87 -10.30 0.65
C ARG A 2 3.96 -9.22 0.54
N ALA A 3 3.59 -7.94 0.64
CA ALA A 3 4.51 -6.81 0.51
C ALA A 3 5.58 -6.82 1.60
N ILE A 4 5.18 -7.11 2.85
CA ILE A 4 6.11 -7.22 3.99
C ILE A 4 7.10 -8.39 3.80
N LYS A 5 6.64 -9.52 3.24
CA LYS A 5 7.50 -10.69 3.01
C LYS A 5 8.56 -10.46 1.93
N GLN A 6 8.29 -9.56 0.97
CA GLN A 6 9.21 -9.25 -0.13
C GLN A 6 10.28 -8.23 0.26
N LEU A 7 10.04 -7.39 1.28
CA LEU A 7 10.97 -6.33 1.67
C LEU A 7 12.40 -6.85 1.98
N PRO A 8 12.60 -7.92 2.78
CA PRO A 8 13.94 -8.44 3.04
C PRO A 8 14.69 -8.87 1.78
N ASP A 9 13.99 -9.45 0.81
CA ASP A 9 14.60 -9.89 -0.46
C ASP A 9 15.13 -8.72 -1.28
N MET A 10 14.49 -7.55 -1.19
CA MET A 10 14.94 -6.37 -1.91
C MET A 10 16.29 -5.84 -1.41
N PHE A 11 16.63 -6.07 -0.14
CA PHE A 11 17.90 -5.67 0.47
C PHE A 11 19.03 -6.69 0.28
N ARG A 12 18.76 -7.88 -0.28
CA ARG A 12 19.78 -8.94 -0.42
C ARG A 12 20.87 -8.62 -1.42
N ASP A 13 20.50 -7.99 -2.54
CA ASP A 13 21.44 -7.50 -3.53
C ASP A 13 21.84 -6.06 -3.17
N THR A 14 23.03 -5.93 -2.58
CA THR A 14 23.60 -4.65 -2.16
C THR A 14 24.30 -3.92 -3.31
N ASP A 15 24.74 -4.63 -4.34
CA ASP A 15 25.53 -4.05 -5.43
C ASP A 15 24.69 -3.12 -6.31
N THR A 16 23.38 -3.42 -6.43
CA THR A 16 22.44 -2.62 -7.22
C THR A 16 21.44 -1.83 -6.37
N VAL A 17 21.62 -1.80 -5.04
CA VAL A 17 20.62 -1.27 -4.11
C VAL A 17 20.30 0.21 -4.34
N GLU A 18 21.29 1.00 -4.76
CA GLU A 18 21.14 2.44 -5.01
C GLU A 18 20.12 2.72 -6.12
N TYR A 19 20.11 1.89 -7.18
CA TYR A 19 19.13 2.01 -8.28
C TYR A 19 17.69 1.72 -7.82
N ARG A 20 17.53 0.89 -6.79
CA ARG A 20 16.23 0.45 -6.26
C ARG A 20 15.82 1.18 -4.97
N ALA A 21 16.65 2.08 -4.44
CA ALA A 21 16.45 2.75 -3.16
C ALA A 21 15.07 3.45 -3.06
N ARG A 22 14.61 4.07 -4.15
CA ARG A 22 13.29 4.71 -4.21
C ARG A 22 12.14 3.71 -4.14
N GLN A 23 12.25 2.59 -4.87
CA GLN A 23 11.24 1.52 -4.86
C GLN A 23 11.17 0.82 -3.49
N ILE A 24 12.32 0.62 -2.85
CA ILE A 24 12.41 0.07 -1.49
C ILE A 24 11.73 1.03 -0.50
N THR A 25 12.07 2.31 -0.56
CA THR A 25 11.46 3.35 0.29
C THR A 25 9.95 3.45 0.08
N GLU A 26 9.48 3.38 -1.17
CA GLU A 26 8.06 3.36 -1.49
C GLU A 26 7.34 2.18 -0.82
N LYS A 27 7.86 0.96 -0.98
CA LYS A 27 7.26 -0.23 -0.36
C LYS A 27 7.28 -0.18 1.17
N LEU A 28 8.33 0.37 1.77
CA LEU A 28 8.40 0.61 3.21
C LEU A 28 7.31 1.59 3.67
N ALA A 29 7.20 2.74 2.99
CA ALA A 29 6.21 3.76 3.32
C ALA A 29 4.78 3.22 3.19
N LEU A 30 4.46 2.51 2.11
CA LEU A 30 3.14 1.90 1.91
C LEU A 30 2.82 0.84 2.95
N SER A 31 3.79 -0.02 3.30
CA SER A 31 3.61 -1.05 4.33
C SER A 31 3.39 -0.43 5.71
N LEU A 32 4.11 0.65 6.04
CA LEU A 32 3.92 1.39 7.28
C LEU A 32 2.55 2.06 7.33
N GLN A 33 2.12 2.72 6.25
CA GLN A 33 0.79 3.34 6.15
C GLN A 33 -0.32 2.30 6.34
N ALA A 34 -0.22 1.15 5.68
CA ALA A 34 -1.17 0.04 5.86
C ALA A 34 -1.22 -0.43 7.33
N SER A 35 -0.05 -0.62 7.95
CA SER A 35 0.04 -1.02 9.36
C SER A 35 -0.65 -0.03 10.30
N ILE A 36 -0.45 1.27 10.08
CA ILE A 36 -1.11 2.32 10.88
C ILE A 36 -2.64 2.25 10.70
N LEU A 37 -3.13 2.10 9.47
CA LEU A 37 -4.56 2.02 9.20
C LEU A 37 -5.21 0.80 9.86
N VAL A 38 -4.56 -0.36 9.79
CA VAL A 38 -5.01 -1.60 10.44
C VAL A 38 -5.09 -1.42 11.96
N GLN A 39 -4.04 -0.84 12.57
CA GLN A 39 -4.01 -0.59 14.01
C GLN A 39 -5.08 0.39 14.49
N ASN A 40 -5.52 1.33 13.65
CA ASN A 40 -6.58 2.29 13.98
C ASN A 40 -8.00 1.74 13.78
N GLY A 41 -8.17 0.49 13.33
CA GLY A 41 -9.43 -0.26 13.46
C GLY A 41 -10.54 0.04 12.44
N ASN A 42 -10.30 0.85 11.41
CA ASN A 42 -11.27 1.02 10.32
C ASN A 42 -10.99 -0.01 9.19
N ALA A 43 -11.64 -1.18 9.28
CA ALA A 43 -11.48 -2.27 8.32
C ALA A 43 -11.76 -1.82 6.87
N LEU A 44 -12.85 -1.06 6.65
CA LEU A 44 -13.19 -0.54 5.33
C LEU A 44 -12.03 0.24 4.69
N ILE A 45 -11.37 1.11 5.45
CA ILE A 45 -10.27 1.94 4.95
C ILE A 45 -8.98 1.14 4.81
N SER A 46 -8.64 0.34 5.82
CA SER A 46 -7.41 -0.46 5.80
C SER A 46 -7.43 -1.50 4.69
N ASP A 47 -8.53 -2.22 4.50
CA ASP A 47 -8.68 -3.21 3.43
C ASP A 47 -8.66 -2.54 2.05
N SER A 48 -9.39 -1.43 1.88
CA SER A 48 -9.38 -0.68 0.62
C SER A 48 -8.00 -0.14 0.29
N PHE A 49 -7.25 0.34 1.29
CA PHE A 49 -5.88 0.81 1.10
C PHE A 49 -4.93 -0.32 0.70
N ILE A 50 -4.99 -1.46 1.40
CA ILE A 50 -4.16 -2.64 1.10
C ILE A 50 -4.47 -3.13 -0.32
N GLN A 51 -5.74 -3.24 -0.71
CA GLN A 51 -6.11 -3.65 -2.06
C GLN A 51 -5.63 -2.65 -3.13
N ALA A 52 -5.82 -1.35 -2.91
CA ALA A 52 -5.45 -0.33 -3.89
C ALA A 52 -3.94 -0.13 -4.05
N ARG A 53 -3.15 -0.32 -2.98
CA ARG A 53 -1.71 0.01 -2.97
C ARG A 53 -0.77 -1.18 -2.92
N LEU A 54 -1.19 -2.29 -2.29
CA LEU A 54 -0.38 -3.49 -2.11
C LEU A 54 -0.92 -4.70 -2.90
N GLY A 55 -2.13 -4.60 -3.46
CA GLY A 55 -2.77 -5.64 -4.25
C GLY A 55 -2.25 -5.76 -5.69
N ASP A 56 -2.58 -6.88 -6.32
CA ASP A 56 -2.26 -7.14 -7.73
C ASP A 56 -3.11 -6.21 -8.61
N GLY A 57 -2.47 -5.31 -9.37
CA GLY A 57 -3.14 -4.26 -10.15
C GLY A 57 -3.06 -2.85 -9.54
N SER A 58 -2.30 -2.66 -8.46
CA SER A 58 -1.99 -1.32 -7.96
C SER A 58 -1.22 -0.51 -9.01
N GLY A 59 -1.57 0.78 -9.11
CA GLY A 59 -0.95 1.71 -10.05
C GLY A 59 -0.51 3.00 -9.37
N HIS A 60 0.46 3.68 -9.98
CA HIS A 60 0.97 4.96 -9.48
C HIS A 60 0.07 6.16 -9.82
N VAL A 61 -0.96 5.96 -10.66
CA VAL A 61 -1.89 7.00 -11.09
C VAL A 61 -3.20 6.91 -10.31
N TYR A 62 -3.80 8.06 -10.02
CA TYR A 62 -5.13 8.13 -9.42
C TYR A 62 -6.20 7.53 -10.33
N GLY A 63 -7.26 6.98 -9.73
CA GLY A 63 -8.36 6.33 -10.45
C GLY A 63 -8.13 4.84 -10.74
N ILE A 64 -6.94 4.30 -10.44
CA ILE A 64 -6.68 2.85 -10.51
C ILE A 64 -7.09 2.21 -9.19
N LEU A 65 -8.35 1.79 -9.11
CA LEU A 65 -8.91 1.08 -7.96
C LEU A 65 -9.50 -0.26 -8.40
N PRO A 66 -9.21 -1.36 -7.70
CA PRO A 66 -9.87 -2.64 -7.91
C PRO A 66 -11.40 -2.55 -7.75
N THR A 67 -12.12 -3.38 -8.49
CA THR A 67 -13.57 -3.56 -8.29
C THR A 67 -13.86 -4.07 -6.89
N GLY A 68 -14.90 -3.55 -6.24
CA GLY A 68 -15.32 -3.97 -4.89
C GLY A 68 -14.90 -3.01 -3.77
N ILE A 69 -14.11 -1.97 -4.07
CA ILE A 69 -13.86 -0.87 -3.13
C ILE A 69 -15.08 0.06 -3.09
N ASP A 70 -15.64 0.31 -1.91
CA ASP A 70 -16.71 1.27 -1.70
C ASP A 70 -16.16 2.71 -1.65
N CYS A 71 -15.93 3.27 -2.85
CA CYS A 71 -15.45 4.64 -3.00
C CYS A 71 -16.39 5.66 -2.34
N LYS A 72 -17.70 5.40 -2.33
CA LYS A 72 -18.69 6.33 -1.77
C LYS A 72 -18.51 6.44 -0.26
N ALA A 73 -18.42 5.31 0.43
CA ALA A 73 -18.19 5.30 1.87
C ALA A 73 -16.84 5.92 2.27
N ILE A 74 -15.80 5.75 1.45
CA ILE A 74 -14.48 6.40 1.67
C ILE A 74 -14.60 7.93 1.57
N ILE A 75 -15.32 8.43 0.56
CA ILE A 75 -15.56 9.87 0.36
C ILE A 75 -16.38 10.43 1.52
N GLU A 76 -17.48 9.77 1.89
CA GLU A 76 -18.37 10.21 2.99
C GLU A 76 -17.62 10.33 4.33
N ARG A 77 -16.73 9.37 4.65
CA ARG A 77 -15.86 9.45 5.82
C ARG A 77 -14.93 10.68 5.79
N SER A 78 -14.50 11.09 4.60
CA SER A 78 -13.50 12.15 4.42
C SER A 78 -14.09 13.56 4.43
N ASN A 79 -15.42 13.68 4.38
CA ASN A 79 -16.16 14.95 4.35
C ASN A 79 -16.45 15.52 5.75
N LEU A 80 -15.51 15.42 6.68
CA LEU A 80 -15.58 16.11 7.98
C LEU A 80 -15.17 17.58 7.86
#